data_AF-A0A968TUT6-F1
#
_entry.id   AF-A0A968TUT6-F1
#
_cell.length_a   1.000
_cell.length_b   1.000
_cell.length_c   1.000
_cell.angle_alpha   90.00
_cell.angle_beta   90.00
_cell.angle_gamma   90.00
#
_symmetry.space_group_name_H-M   'P 1'
#
loop_
_entity.id
_entity.type
_entity.pdbx_description
1 polymer ?
#
loop_
_entity_poly.entity_id
_entity_poly.type
_entity_poly.pdbx_seq_one_letter_code
_entity_poly.pdbx_strand_id
1 'polypeptide(L)'
;MSKGEVTRQQILDRALALASETGLEGLSIGSLAKEVGMSKSGLFAHFESKENLQLQVLETAAARFIEARAHPGAARAARRAAG
;
A
#
# COMPACT_ATOMS: atom_id res chain seq x y z
N MET A 1 12.46 12.52 4.35
CA MET A 1 11.10 12.37 3.79
C MET A 1 10.26 13.56 4.19
N SER A 2 9.52 14.13 3.25
CA SER A 2 8.51 15.16 3.50
C SER A 2 7.26 14.58 4.17
N LYS A 3 6.43 15.43 4.77
CA LYS A 3 5.13 15.01 5.33
C LYS A 3 4.25 14.34 4.27
N GLY A 4 4.27 14.84 3.04
CA GLY A 4 3.51 14.27 1.92
C GLY A 4 3.99 12.87 1.53
N GLU A 5 5.31 12.64 1.53
CA GLU A 5 5.88 11.30 1.26
C GLU A 5 5.51 10.29 2.34
N VAL A 6 5.55 10.69 3.62
CA VAL A 6 5.13 9.83 4.75
C VAL A 6 3.66 9.45 4.63
N THR A 7 2.79 10.43 4.37
CA THR A 7 1.35 10.18 4.17
C THR A 7 1.10 9.27 2.97
N ARG A 8 1.78 9.49 1.85
CA ARG A 8 1.66 8.64 0.65
C ARG A 8 2.05 7.19 0.94
N GLN A 9 3.14 6.98 1.68
CA GLN A 9 3.57 5.63 2.05
C GLN A 9 2.54 4.94 2.98
N GLN A 10 2.01 5.65 3.97
CA GLN A 10 0.95 5.11 4.84
C GLN A 10 -0.30 4.69 4.05
N ILE A 11 -0.66 5.45 3.01
CA ILE A 11 -1.77 5.09 2.13
C ILE A 11 -1.45 3.83 1.32
N LEU A 12 -0.25 3.73 0.75
CA LEU A 12 0.19 2.54 0.00
C LEU A 12 0.18 1.28 0.87
N ASP A 13 0.58 1.40 2.13
CA ASP A 13 0.58 0.28 3.08
C ASP A 13 -0.84 -0.24 3.32
N ARG A 14 -1.81 0.66 3.45
CA ARG A 14 -3.23 0.30 3.58
C ARG A 14 -3.80 -0.26 2.29
N ALA A 15 -3.44 0.30 1.15
CA ALA A 15 -3.85 -0.20 -0.15
C ALA A 15 -3.33 -1.61 -0.44
N LEU A 16 -2.09 -1.89 -0.03
CA LEU A 16 -1.49 -3.23 -0.12
C LEU A 16 -2.21 -4.24 0.76
N ALA A 17 -2.55 -3.87 2.00
CA ALA A 17 -3.33 -4.73 2.90
C ALA A 17 -4.70 -5.04 2.29
N LEU A 18 -5.43 -4.01 1.85
CA LEU A 18 -6.74 -4.18 1.21
C LEU A 18 -6.66 -5.05 -0.05
N ALA A 19 -5.70 -4.81 -0.93
CA ALA A 19 -5.50 -5.63 -2.14
C ALA A 19 -5.13 -7.08 -1.83
N SER A 20 -4.45 -7.34 -0.70
CA SER A 20 -4.12 -8.70 -0.27
C SER A 20 -5.37 -9.47 0.18
N GLU A 21 -6.40 -8.78 0.65
CA GLU A 21 -7.67 -9.37 1.09
C GLU A 21 -8.68 -9.50 -0.06
N THR A 22 -8.80 -8.47 -0.91
CA THR A 22 -9.86 -8.38 -1.93
C THR A 22 -9.37 -8.65 -3.36
N GLY A 23 -8.07 -8.84 -3.55
CA GLY A 23 -7.43 -8.77 -4.86
C GLY A 23 -7.35 -7.34 -5.40
N LEU A 24 -6.56 -7.15 -6.48
CA LEU A 24 -6.37 -5.83 -7.10
C LEU A 24 -7.66 -5.26 -7.69
N GLU A 25 -8.56 -6.08 -8.21
CA GLU A 25 -9.80 -5.57 -8.81
C GLU A 25 -10.75 -4.95 -7.77
N GLY A 26 -10.70 -5.42 -6.53
CA GLY A 26 -11.42 -4.82 -5.39
C GLY A 26 -10.80 -3.50 -4.90
N LEU A 27 -9.57 -3.20 -5.31
CA LEU A 27 -8.89 -1.95 -4.98
C LEU A 27 -9.35 -0.83 -5.92
N SER A 28 -9.89 0.23 -5.34
CA SER A 28 -10.30 1.44 -6.03
C SER A 28 -10.00 2.66 -5.17
N ILE A 29 -9.96 3.85 -5.78
CA ILE A 29 -9.84 5.13 -5.04
C ILE A 29 -10.95 5.25 -3.99
N GLY A 30 -12.16 4.78 -4.30
CA GLY A 30 -13.30 4.86 -3.39
C GLY A 30 -13.24 3.90 -2.21
N SER A 31 -12.81 2.65 -2.42
CA SER A 31 -12.64 1.68 -1.33
C SER A 31 -11.49 2.10 -0.41
N LEU A 32 -10.37 2.53 -0.99
CA LEU A 32 -9.23 3.03 -0.22
C LEU A 32 -9.55 4.30 0.56
N ALA A 33 -10.29 5.25 -0.03
CA ALA A 33 -10.71 6.48 0.65
C ALA A 33 -11.48 6.21 1.94
N LYS A 34 -12.40 5.23 1.91
CA LYS A 34 -13.14 4.79 3.09
C LYS A 34 -12.21 4.17 4.13
N GLU A 35 -11.30 3.31 3.69
CA GLU A 35 -10.35 2.60 4.56
C GLU A 35 -9.41 3.56 5.32
N VAL A 36 -8.91 4.60 4.64
CA VAL A 36 -7.94 5.55 5.23
C VAL A 36 -8.58 6.81 5.81
N GLY A 37 -9.92 6.93 5.77
CA GLY A 37 -10.64 8.09 6.31
C GLY A 37 -10.37 9.41 5.57
N MET A 38 -10.07 9.35 4.26
CA MET A 38 -9.80 10.53 3.44
C MET A 38 -10.88 10.73 2.37
N SER A 39 -10.98 11.93 1.81
CA SER A 39 -11.85 12.17 0.66
C SER A 39 -11.29 11.50 -0.60
N LYS A 40 -12.18 11.15 -1.54
CA LYS A 40 -11.77 10.64 -2.86
C LYS A 40 -10.86 11.62 -3.60
N SER A 41 -11.16 12.92 -3.55
CA SER A 41 -10.34 13.97 -4.18
C SER A 41 -8.96 14.08 -3.53
N GLY A 42 -8.86 13.89 -2.21
CA GLY A 42 -7.59 13.84 -1.50
C GLY A 42 -6.71 12.68 -1.97
N LEU A 43 -7.27 11.46 -2.11
CA LEU A 43 -6.52 10.34 -2.69
C LEU A 43 -6.18 10.55 -4.16
N PHE A 44 -7.09 11.14 -4.93
CA PHE A 44 -6.85 11.41 -6.34
C PHE A 44 -5.63 12.30 -6.55
N ALA A 45 -5.37 13.26 -5.65
CA ALA A 45 -4.16 14.09 -5.68
C ALA A 45 -2.85 13.32 -5.45
N HIS A 46 -2.90 12.09 -4.90
CA HIS A 46 -1.72 11.24 -4.69
C HIS A 46 -1.53 10.17 -5.78
N PHE A 47 -2.63 9.67 -6.35
CA PHE A 47 -2.61 8.47 -7.19
C PHE A 47 -3.23 8.64 -8.57
N GLU A 48 -3.95 9.73 -8.86
CA GLU A 48 -4.48 10.10 -10.20
C GLU A 48 -5.49 9.13 -10.86
N SER A 49 -5.40 7.81 -10.67
CA SER A 49 -6.32 6.84 -11.24
C SER A 49 -6.34 5.53 -10.44
N LYS A 50 -7.33 4.65 -10.73
CA LYS A 50 -7.38 3.29 -10.14
C LYS A 50 -6.15 2.49 -10.59
N GLU A 51 -5.81 2.58 -11.86
CA GLU A 51 -4.74 1.82 -12.49
C GLU A 51 -3.37 2.24 -11.94
N ASN A 52 -3.14 3.55 -11.78
CA ASN A 52 -1.89 4.05 -11.18
C ASN A 52 -1.79 3.70 -9.69
N LEU A 53 -2.90 3.73 -8.94
CA LEU A 53 -2.92 3.20 -7.57
C LEU A 53 -2.51 1.71 -7.55
N GLN A 54 -3.10 0.87 -8.40
CA GLN A 54 -2.80 -0.55 -8.47
C GLN A 54 -1.34 -0.82 -8.85
N LEU A 55 -0.80 -0.10 -9.83
CA LEU A 55 0.61 -0.19 -10.24
C LEU A 55 1.55 0.12 -9.08
N GLN A 56 1.31 1.21 -8.36
CA GLN A 56 2.17 1.58 -7.24
C GLN A 56 2.07 0.62 -6.05
N VAL A 57 0.90 0.01 -5.83
CA VAL A 57 0.75 -1.06 -4.85
C VAL A 57 1.57 -2.28 -5.24
N LEU A 58 1.57 -2.66 -6.52
CA LEU A 58 2.39 -3.75 -7.04
C LEU A 58 3.89 -3.44 -6.92
N GLU A 59 4.32 -2.22 -7.25
CA GLU A 59 5.71 -1.77 -7.07
C GLU A 59 6.14 -1.86 -5.60
N THR A 60 5.27 -1.41 -4.69
CA THR A 60 5.50 -1.49 -3.24
C THR A 60 5.62 -2.95 -2.78
N ALA A 61 4.73 -3.82 -3.25
CA ALA A 61 4.77 -5.25 -2.94
C ALA A 61 6.05 -5.91 -3.46
N ALA A 62 6.44 -5.62 -4.70
CA ALA A 62 7.65 -6.14 -5.32
C ALA A 62 8.91 -5.69 -4.56
N ALA A 63 9.01 -4.41 -4.21
CA ALA A 63 10.12 -3.88 -3.42
C ALA A 63 10.25 -4.59 -2.07
N ARG A 64 9.14 -4.76 -1.34
CA ARG A 64 9.10 -5.49 -0.05
C ARG A 64 9.49 -6.95 -0.20
N PHE A 65 9.02 -7.61 -1.27
CA PHE A 65 9.37 -9.01 -1.53
C PHE A 65 10.87 -9.17 -1.81
N ILE A 66 11.45 -8.30 -2.64
CA ILE A 66 12.88 -8.28 -2.93
C ILE A 66 13.68 -8.04 -1.66
N GLU A 67 13.30 -7.06 -0.84
CA GLU A 67 13.94 -6.75 0.43
C GLU A 67 13.92 -7.94 1.39
N ALA A 68 12.75 -8.57 1.54
CA ALA A 68 12.57 -9.76 2.39
C ALA A 68 13.40 -10.95 1.92
N ARG A 69 13.59 -11.12 0.61
CA ARG A 69 14.44 -12.16 0.01
C ARG A 69 15.93 -11.86 0.17
N ALA A 70 16.33 -10.60 0.06
CA ALA A 70 17.71 -10.18 0.28
C ALA A 70 18.13 -10.30 1.76
N HIS A 71 17.18 -10.14 2.69
CA HIS A 71 17.41 -10.21 4.13
C HIS A 71 16.48 -11.24 4.80
N PRO A 72 16.71 -12.55 4.60
CA PRO A 72 15.80 -13.60 5.06
C PRO A 72 15.59 -13.63 6.60
N GLY A 73 16.51 -13.07 7.38
CA GLY A 73 16.36 -12.91 8.83
C GLY A 73 15.30 -11.88 9.26
N ALA A 74 15.07 -10.84 8.46
CA ALA A 74 14.11 -9.76 8.77
C ALA A 74 12.66 -10.23 8.58
N ALA A 75 12.39 -11.04 7.55
CA ALA A 75 11.07 -11.61 7.29
C ALA A 75 10.56 -12.51 8.44
N ARG A 76 11.47 -13.22 9.11
CA ARG A 76 11.13 -14.10 10.25
C ARG A 76 10.80 -13.32 11.53
N ALA A 77 11.38 -12.12 11.71
CA ALA A 77 11.08 -11.24 12.82
C ALA A 77 9.73 -10.53 12.65
N ALA A 78 9.42 -10.03 11.44
CA ALA A 78 8.14 -9.40 11.14
C ALA A 78 6.94 -10.33 11.39
N ARG A 79 7.06 -11.62 11.06
CA ARG A 79 6.00 -12.63 11.29
C ARG A 79 5.76 -12.97 12.77
N ARG A 80 6.71 -12.65 13.66
CA ARG A 80 6.58 -12.84 15.12
C ARG A 80 5.97 -11.63 15.83
N ALA A 81 6.03 -10.45 15.22
CA ALA A 81 5.45 -9.22 15.79
C ALA A 81 3.96 -9.04 15.44
N ALA A 82 3.46 -9.80 14.45
CA ALA A 82 2.08 -9.74 13.97
C ALA A 82 1.16 -10.84 14.55
N GLY A 83 1.64 -11.60 15.54
CA GLY A 83 0.86 -12.61 16.29
C GLY A 83 1.03 -12.39 17.77
#